data_AF-A0AAW0GCW9-F1
#
_entry.id   AF-A0AAW0GCW9-F1
#
_cell.length_a   1.000
_cell.length_b   1.000
_cell.length_c   1.000
_cell.angle_alpha   90.00
_cell.angle_beta   90.00
_cell.angle_gamma   90.00
#
_symmetry.space_group_name_H-M   'P 1'
#
loop_
_entity.id
_entity.type
_entity.pdbx_description
1 polymer ?
#
loop_
_entity_poly.entity_id
_entity_poly.type
_entity_poly.pdbx_seq_one_letter_code
_entity_poly.pdbx_strand_id
1 'polypeptide(L)'
;MVHYSLTPSEIEIIVGAYPDLDQQQKQISLYTWWPTPTVWDTSGFQVGYWTRACEAWFQQTLSKIRDQTHVPLTQSQWRKQLRRYAKLVKEFQNPLHN
;
A
#
# COMPACT_ATOMS: atom_id res chain seq x y z
N MET A 1 -21.48 -17.94 -13.80
CA MET A 1 -20.95 -16.56 -13.84
C MET A 1 -19.60 -16.61 -13.12
N VAL A 2 -18.49 -16.48 -13.84
CA VAL A 2 -17.15 -16.74 -13.30
C VAL A 2 -16.74 -15.57 -12.40
N HIS A 3 -16.42 -15.83 -11.14
CA HIS A 3 -15.96 -14.82 -10.19
C HIS A 3 -14.50 -14.46 -10.50
N TYR A 4 -14.26 -13.37 -11.25
CA TYR A 4 -12.92 -12.80 -11.46
C TYR A 4 -12.43 -11.94 -10.28
N SER A 5 -13.16 -11.96 -9.16
CA SER A 5 -12.81 -11.22 -7.95
C SER A 5 -11.99 -12.10 -7.02
N LEU A 6 -10.83 -11.60 -6.59
CA LEU A 6 -10.07 -12.24 -5.52
C LEU A 6 -10.87 -12.19 -4.21
N THR A 7 -10.88 -13.30 -3.50
CA THR A 7 -11.37 -13.38 -2.13
C THR A 7 -10.45 -12.59 -1.19
N PRO A 8 -10.95 -12.15 -0.01
CA PRO A 8 -10.12 -11.45 0.96
C PRO A 8 -8.83 -12.20 1.34
N SER A 9 -8.92 -13.53 1.52
CA SER A 9 -7.76 -14.35 1.88
C SER A 9 -6.75 -14.49 0.73
N GLU A 10 -7.19 -14.54 -0.52
CA GLU A 10 -6.28 -14.51 -1.67
C GLU A 10 -5.53 -13.18 -1.76
N ILE A 11 -6.22 -12.06 -1.50
CA ILE A 11 -5.58 -10.74 -1.41
C ILE A 11 -4.53 -10.74 -0.30
N GLU A 12 -4.85 -11.25 0.89
CA GLU A 12 -3.93 -11.36 2.02
C GLU A 12 -2.67 -12.14 1.67
N ILE A 13 -2.80 -13.27 0.95
CA ILE A 13 -1.65 -14.05 0.47
C ILE A 13 -0.80 -13.23 -0.51
N ILE A 14 -1.43 -12.56 -1.48
CA ILE A 14 -0.73 -11.79 -2.52
C ILE A 14 0.05 -10.62 -1.92
N VAL A 15 -0.51 -9.93 -0.93
CA VAL A 15 0.17 -8.79 -0.28
C VAL A 15 1.19 -9.23 0.78
N GLY A 16 1.36 -10.54 0.99
CA GLY A 16 2.25 -11.10 1.98
C GLY A 16 1.83 -10.76 3.41
N ALA A 17 0.53 -10.90 3.70
CA ALA A 17 -0.03 -10.62 5.01
C ALA A 17 0.34 -11.69 6.04
N TYR A 18 0.66 -11.27 7.25
CA TYR A 18 0.81 -12.16 8.39
C TYR A 18 0.35 -11.46 9.69
N PRO A 19 -0.26 -12.21 10.62
CA PRO A 19 -0.69 -11.67 11.89
C PRO A 19 0.50 -11.40 12.81
N ASP A 20 0.40 -10.34 13.61
CA ASP A 20 1.27 -10.16 14.76
C ASP A 20 1.00 -11.29 15.77
N LEU A 21 1.99 -12.15 15.96
CA LEU A 21 1.89 -13.29 16.88
C LEU A 21 2.26 -12.89 18.32
N ASP A 22 2.68 -11.65 18.56
CA ASP A 22 3.12 -11.22 19.88
C ASP A 22 1.91 -10.99 20.80
N GLN A 23 1.70 -11.94 21.71
CA GLN A 23 0.46 -12.19 22.46
C GLN A 23 0.12 -11.14 23.55
N GLN A 24 0.83 -10.01 23.60
CA GLN A 24 0.59 -8.99 24.64
C GLN A 24 -0.48 -7.96 24.26
N GLN A 25 -0.86 -7.86 22.98
CA GLN A 25 -1.88 -6.92 22.55
C GLN A 25 -3.26 -7.60 22.43
N LYS A 26 -4.29 -6.93 22.96
CA LYS A 26 -5.70 -7.36 22.90
C LYS A 26 -6.26 -7.42 21.47
N GLN A 27 -5.52 -6.89 20.48
CA GLN A 27 -5.90 -6.82 19.08
C GLN A 27 -4.73 -7.30 18.21
N ILE A 28 -4.98 -8.35 17.42
CA ILE A 28 -4.04 -8.86 16.43
C ILE A 28 -3.93 -7.82 15.31
N SER A 29 -2.75 -7.24 15.14
CA SER A 29 -2.46 -6.35 14.01
C SER A 29 -2.02 -7.18 12.81
N LEU A 30 -2.55 -6.88 11.62
CA LEU A 30 -2.12 -7.52 10.37
C LEU A 30 -1.01 -6.69 9.74
N TYR A 31 0.14 -7.31 9.51
CA TYR A 31 1.28 -6.71 8.82
C TYR A 31 1.33 -7.24 7.38
N THR A 32 1.66 -6.36 6.42
CA THR A 32 1.75 -6.72 5.00
C THR A 32 3.01 -6.14 4.36
N TRP A 33 3.61 -6.89 3.43
CA TRP A 33 4.76 -6.43 2.64
C TRP A 33 4.38 -5.43 1.55
N TRP A 34 3.14 -5.50 1.09
CA TRP A 34 2.57 -4.61 0.09
C TRP A 34 1.26 -3.98 0.60
N PRO A 35 0.89 -2.78 0.14
CA PRO A 35 -0.37 -2.16 0.53
C PRO A 35 -1.56 -3.01 0.01
N THR A 36 -2.59 -3.13 0.84
CA THR A 36 -3.86 -3.75 0.41
C THR A 36 -4.56 -2.90 -0.66
N PRO A 37 -5.44 -3.48 -1.49
CA PRO A 37 -6.22 -2.73 -2.48
C PRO A 37 -6.93 -1.52 -1.85
N THR A 38 -7.56 -1.71 -0.68
CA THR A 38 -8.23 -0.65 0.08
C THR A 38 -7.32 0.51 0.50
N VAL A 39 -6.02 0.26 0.73
CA VAL A 39 -5.07 1.31 1.06
C VAL A 39 -4.55 1.98 -0.21
N TRP A 40 -4.27 1.18 -1.25
CA TRP A 40 -3.86 1.68 -2.56
C TRP A 40 -4.90 2.61 -3.19
N ASP A 41 -6.19 2.27 -3.11
CA ASP A 41 -7.29 3.03 -3.69
C ASP A 41 -7.41 4.45 -3.13
N THR A 42 -6.94 4.65 -1.89
CA THR A 42 -6.94 5.97 -1.22
C THR A 42 -5.65 6.76 -1.42
N SER A 43 -4.68 6.18 -2.13
CA SER A 43 -3.38 6.79 -2.41
C SER A 43 -3.42 7.68 -3.66
N GLY A 44 -2.37 8.48 -3.85
CA GLY A 44 -2.18 9.26 -5.08
C GLY A 44 -1.78 8.42 -6.30
N PHE A 45 -1.56 7.11 -6.13
CA PHE A 45 -1.23 6.20 -7.23
C PHE A 45 -2.46 5.61 -7.90
N GLN A 46 -3.65 5.75 -7.30
CA GLN A 46 -4.89 5.26 -7.89
C GLN A 46 -5.42 6.26 -8.93
N VAL A 47 -4.88 6.15 -10.14
CA VAL A 47 -5.30 6.96 -11.31
C VAL A 47 -5.92 6.12 -12.42
N GLY A 48 -6.26 4.86 -12.13
CA GLY A 48 -6.93 3.93 -13.06
C GLY A 48 -5.99 3.06 -13.92
N TYR A 49 -4.68 3.28 -13.85
CA TYR A 49 -3.67 2.45 -14.53
C TYR A 49 -2.31 2.51 -13.83
N TRP A 50 -1.41 1.60 -14.18
CA TRP A 50 -0.05 1.56 -13.63
C TRP A 50 0.84 2.63 -14.30
N THR A 51 1.09 3.72 -13.58
CA THR A 51 1.93 4.82 -14.08
C THR A 51 3.43 4.53 -13.90
N ARG A 52 4.28 5.33 -14.55
CA ARG A 52 5.73 5.34 -14.29
C ARG A 52 6.07 5.61 -12.82
N ALA A 53 5.24 6.40 -12.12
CA ALA A 53 5.42 6.66 -10.70
C ALA A 53 5.08 5.43 -9.84
N CYS A 54 4.05 4.66 -10.23
CA CYS A 54 3.73 3.37 -9.59
C CYS A 54 4.91 2.40 -9.72
N GLU A 55 5.46 2.26 -10.93
CA GLU A 55 6.62 1.40 -11.19
C GLU A 55 7.84 1.82 -10.37
N ALA A 56 8.17 3.12 -10.36
CA ALA A 56 9.30 3.64 -9.61
C ALA A 56 9.15 3.39 -8.09
N TRP A 57 7.95 3.57 -7.55
CA TRP A 57 7.66 3.26 -6.15
C TRP A 57 7.80 1.77 -5.85
N PHE A 58 7.29 0.90 -6.74
CA PHE A 58 7.35 -0.55 -6.58
C PHE A 58 8.80 -1.04 -6.57
N GLN A 59 9.60 -0.65 -7.58
CA GLN A 59 11.01 -1.03 -7.68
C GLN A 59 11.84 -0.53 -6.49
N GLN A 60 11.61 0.70 -6.03
CA GLN A 60 12.29 1.23 -4.84
C GLN A 60 11.93 0.46 -3.57
N THR A 61 10.65 0.11 -3.40
CA THR A 61 10.18 -0.67 -2.25
C THR A 61 10.77 -2.08 -2.31
N LEU A 62 10.77 -2.71 -3.48
CA LEU A 62 11.36 -4.03 -3.70
C LEU A 62 12.87 -4.04 -3.39
N SER A 63 13.61 -3.00 -3.81
CA SER A 63 15.03 -2.86 -3.46
C SER A 63 15.20 -2.82 -1.94
N LYS A 64 14.45 -1.96 -1.25
CA LYS A 64 14.55 -1.84 0.22
C LYS A 64 14.20 -3.13 0.96
N ILE A 65 13.24 -3.90 0.45
CA ILE A 65 12.92 -5.23 0.98
C ILE A 65 14.12 -6.17 0.82
N ARG A 66 14.73 -6.21 -0.36
CA ARG A 66 15.93 -7.02 -0.64
C ARG A 66 17.13 -6.60 0.21
N ASP A 67 17.29 -5.31 0.42
CA ASP A 67 18.34 -4.71 1.24
C ASP A 67 18.05 -4.80 2.76
N GLN A 68 16.93 -5.41 3.16
CA GLN A 68 16.48 -5.56 4.55
C GLN A 68 16.27 -4.23 5.29
N THR A 69 16.07 -3.14 4.55
CA THR A 69 15.81 -1.79 5.10
C THR A 69 14.33 -1.43 5.13
N HIS A 70 13.47 -2.34 4.64
CA HIS A 70 12.02 -2.24 4.74
C HIS A 70 11.47 -3.39 5.58
N VAL A 71 10.51 -3.08 6.45
CA VAL A 71 9.76 -4.08 7.21
C VAL A 71 8.29 -4.02 6.82
N PRO A 72 7.54 -5.11 6.99
CA PRO A 72 6.11 -5.14 6.77
C PRO A 72 5.41 -4.12 7.63
N LEU A 73 4.33 -3.55 7.09
CA LEU A 73 3.63 -2.44 7.72
C LEU A 73 2.18 -2.81 7.97
N THR A 74 1.60 -2.20 8.99
CA THR A 74 0.15 -2.24 9.22
C THR A 74 -0.58 -1.35 8.21
N GLN A 75 -1.90 -1.53 8.07
CA GLN A 75 -2.70 -0.66 7.19
C GLN A 75 -2.55 0.84 7.50
N SER A 76 -2.44 1.22 8.77
CA SER A 76 -2.31 2.64 9.17
C SER A 76 -0.95 3.22 8.76
N GLN A 77 0.11 2.44 8.89
CA GLN A 77 1.46 2.79 8.44
C GLN A 77 1.53 2.91 6.91
N TRP A 78 0.92 1.99 6.17
CA TRP A 78 0.80 2.09 4.70
C TRP A 78 0.07 3.36 4.27
N ARG A 79 -1.10 3.65 4.88
CA ARG A 79 -1.84 4.89 4.61
C ARG A 79 -0.98 6.13 4.85
N LYS A 80 -0.19 6.16 5.92
CA LYS A 80 0.73 7.28 6.21
C LYS A 80 1.82 7.41 5.15
N GLN A 81 2.41 6.29 4.73
CA GLN A 81 3.48 6.27 3.73
C GLN A 81 3.00 6.73 2.35
N LEU A 82 1.83 6.25 1.90
CA LEU A 82 1.30 6.52 0.56
C LEU A 82 0.54 7.85 0.43
N ARG A 83 0.11 8.47 1.54
CA ARG A 83 -0.58 9.78 1.55
C ARG A 83 0.21 10.89 0.86
N ARG A 84 1.54 10.83 0.86
CA ARG A 84 2.40 11.92 0.33
C ARG A 84 2.23 12.11 -1.18
N TYR A 85 1.91 11.05 -1.91
CA TYR A 85 1.68 11.12 -3.36
C TYR A 85 0.30 11.72 -3.70
N ALA A 86 -0.72 11.50 -2.86
CA ALA A 86 -2.04 12.11 -3.06
C ALA A 86 -2.00 13.63 -2.92
N LYS A 87 -1.17 14.14 -1.99
CA LYS A 87 -0.98 15.59 -1.80
C LYS A 87 -0.36 16.24 -3.03
N LEU A 88 0.70 15.64 -3.59
CA LEU A 88 1.36 16.14 -4.80
C LEU A 88 0.40 16.18 -5.99
N VAL A 89 -0.39 15.13 -6.23
CA VAL A 89 -1.38 15.12 -7.34
C VAL A 89 -2.42 16.22 -7.17
N LYS A 90 -2.93 16.45 -5.95
CA LYS A 90 -3.87 17.54 -5.68
C LYS A 90 -3.26 18.93 -5.90
N GLU A 91 -1.99 19.13 -5.55
CA GLU A 91 -1.26 20.38 -5.80
C GLU A 91 -1.08 20.64 -7.30
N PHE A 92 -0.77 19.60 -8.10
CA PHE A 92 -0.68 19.73 -9.56
C PHE A 92 -2.04 19.97 -10.25
N GLN A 93 -3.14 19.48 -9.67
CA GLN A 93 -4.49 19.66 -10.21
C GLN A 93 -5.13 21.02 -9.88
N ASN A 94 -4.58 21.78 -8.92
CA ASN A 94 -5.05 23.12 -8.55
C ASN A 94 -3.91 24.16 -8.64
N PRO A 95 -3.52 24.59 -9.85
CA PRO A 95 -2.33 25.42 -10.05
C PRO A 95 -2.46 26.91 -9.64
N LEU A 96 -3.59 27.38 -9.12
CA LEU A 96 -3.81 28.80 -8.83
C LEU A 96 -4.39 29.04 -7.44
N HIS A 97 -3.52 29.27 -6.46
CA HIS A 97 -3.71 30.23 -5.37
C HIS A 97 -2.31 30.63 -4.84
N ASN A 98 -1.76 31.68 -5.46
CA ASN A 98 -0.82 32.64 -4.89
C ASN A 98 -1.32 34.03 -5.28
#